data_AF-A0A097QSY7-F1
#
_entry.id   AF-A0A097QSY7-F1
#
_cell.length_a   1.000
_cell.length_b   1.000
_cell.length_c   1.000
_cell.angle_alpha   90.00
_cell.angle_beta   90.00
_cell.angle_gamma   90.00
#
_symmetry.space_group_name_H-M   'P 1'
#
loop_
_entity.id
_entity.type
_entity.pdbx_description
1 polymer ?
#
loop_
_entity_poly.entity_id
_entity_poly.type
_entity_poly.pdbx_seq_one_letter_code
_entity_poly.pdbx_strand_id
1 'polypeptide(L)'
;MGHTIYYKTDVRMWEQFSGFLERISNGLGYTLTVTKTSATLEPDNPRVEPLIIEKKGFGFAKTNLIEPHHSIYLLVLHSVAFFGSVELWED
;
A
#
# COMPACT_ATOMS: atom_id res chain seq x y z
N MET A 1 14.46 11.66 11.83
CA MET A 1 12.99 11.56 11.88
C MET A 1 12.52 11.49 10.45
N GLY A 2 11.82 10.43 10.09
CA GLY A 2 11.45 10.11 8.71
C GLY A 2 9.94 10.11 8.58
N HIS A 3 9.42 10.55 7.43
CA HIS A 3 7.98 10.65 7.21
C HIS A 3 7.33 9.28 7.02
N THR A 4 6.20 9.09 7.71
CA THR A 4 5.47 7.84 7.84
C THR A 4 4.02 8.03 7.39
N ILE A 5 3.53 7.12 6.55
CA ILE A 5 2.10 7.03 6.25
C ILE A 5 1.50 6.00 7.19
N TYR A 6 0.44 6.37 7.89
CA TYR A 6 -0.34 5.48 8.73
C TYR A 6 -1.71 5.25 8.12
N TYR A 7 -2.22 4.04 8.26
CA TYR A 7 -3.50 3.69 7.68
C TYR A 7 -4.23 2.60 8.44
N LYS A 8 -5.54 2.53 8.21
CA LYS A 8 -6.41 1.45 8.66
C LYS A 8 -7.32 1.03 7.51
N THR A 9 -7.41 -0.27 7.28
CA THR A 9 -8.11 -0.85 6.12
C THR A 9 -9.23 -1.80 6.54
N ASP A 10 -10.25 -1.88 5.68
CA ASP A 10 -11.25 -2.95 5.64
C ASP A 10 -11.59 -3.21 4.16
N VAL A 11 -10.84 -4.09 3.52
CA VAL A 11 -10.93 -4.45 2.10
C VAL A 11 -11.92 -5.58 1.91
N ARG A 12 -13.11 -5.25 1.41
CA ARG A 12 -14.23 -6.19 1.27
C ARG A 12 -14.12 -7.00 -0.03
N MET A 13 -13.62 -6.36 -1.09
CA MET A 13 -13.42 -6.94 -2.43
C MET A 13 -11.97 -7.37 -2.62
N TRP A 14 -11.50 -8.33 -1.81
CA TRP A 14 -10.06 -8.68 -1.73
C TRP A 14 -9.48 -9.17 -3.05
N GLU A 15 -10.15 -10.09 -3.74
CA GLU A 15 -9.65 -10.66 -5.01
C GLU A 15 -9.53 -9.59 -6.11
N GLN A 16 -10.51 -8.69 -6.18
CA GLN A 16 -10.50 -7.56 -7.11
C GLN A 16 -9.40 -6.55 -6.76
N PHE A 17 -9.21 -6.29 -5.47
CA PHE A 17 -8.14 -5.42 -4.99
C PHE A 17 -6.76 -5.99 -5.30
N SER A 18 -6.52 -7.28 -5.02
CA SER A 18 -5.24 -7.91 -5.32
C SER A 18 -4.95 -7.94 -6.82
N GLY A 19 -5.96 -8.22 -7.66
CA GLY A 19 -5.79 -8.19 -9.12
C GLY A 19 -5.56 -6.77 -9.67
N PHE A 20 -6.18 -5.76 -9.06
CA PHE A 20 -5.86 -4.36 -9.35
C PHE A 20 -4.41 -4.05 -8.97
N LEU A 21 -4.00 -4.42 -7.76
CA LEU A 21 -2.66 -4.14 -7.23
C LEU A 21 -1.56 -4.83 -8.04
N GLU A 22 -1.79 -6.05 -8.52
CA GLU A 22 -0.88 -6.77 -9.40
C GLU A 22 -0.64 -6.03 -10.73
N ARG A 23 -1.70 -5.48 -11.33
CA ARG A 23 -1.57 -4.68 -12.55
C ARG A 23 -0.77 -3.40 -12.31
N ILE A 24 -1.02 -2.74 -11.18
CA ILE A 24 -0.32 -1.52 -10.79
C ILE A 24 1.15 -1.80 -10.48
N SER A 25 1.45 -2.81 -9.66
CA SER A 25 2.82 -3.17 -9.29
C SER A 25 3.67 -3.52 -10.50
N ASN A 26 3.12 -4.30 -11.45
CA ASN A 26 3.79 -4.64 -12.70
C ASN A 26 4.09 -3.40 -13.55
N GLY A 27 3.16 -2.44 -13.64
CA GLY A 27 3.37 -1.21 -14.39
C GLY A 27 4.40 -0.27 -13.75
N LEU A 28 4.57 -0.34 -12.43
CA LEU A 28 5.52 0.46 -11.67
C LEU A 28 6.90 -0.20 -11.51
N GLY A 29 7.02 -1.50 -11.85
CA GLY A 29 8.22 -2.28 -11.60
C GLY A 29 8.42 -2.65 -10.13
N TYR A 30 7.35 -2.70 -9.34
CA TYR A 30 7.40 -3.10 -7.93
C TYR A 30 7.14 -4.60 -7.79
N THR A 31 7.80 -5.21 -6.80
CA THR A 31 7.52 -6.61 -6.45
C THR A 31 6.27 -6.67 -5.59
N LEU A 32 5.35 -7.58 -5.91
CA LEU A 32 4.13 -7.79 -5.14
C LEU A 32 4.06 -9.23 -4.62
N THR A 33 3.83 -9.37 -3.32
CA THR A 33 3.49 -10.65 -2.69
C THR A 33 2.08 -10.59 -2.13
N VAL A 34 1.21 -11.52 -2.54
CA VAL A 34 -0.19 -11.57 -2.08
C VAL A 34 -0.45 -12.86 -1.31
N THR A 35 -1.15 -12.72 -0.18
CA THR A 35 -1.70 -13.82 0.61
C THR A 35 -3.23 -13.74 0.66
N LYS A 36 -3.87 -14.67 1.39
CA LYS A 36 -5.33 -14.64 1.60
C LYS A 36 -5.81 -13.43 2.41
N THR A 37 -4.90 -12.79 3.16
CA THR A 37 -5.26 -11.74 4.13
C THR A 37 -4.41 -10.49 4.00
N SER A 38 -3.34 -10.48 3.20
CA SER A 38 -2.45 -9.34 3.08
C SER A 38 -1.81 -9.24 1.69
N ALA A 39 -1.43 -8.02 1.30
CA ALA A 39 -0.67 -7.74 0.10
C ALA A 39 0.52 -6.85 0.45
N THR A 40 1.72 -7.27 0.07
CA THR A 40 2.98 -6.56 0.34
C THR A 40 3.56 -6.06 -0.97
N LEU A 41 3.69 -4.74 -1.08
CA LEU A 41 4.22 -4.05 -2.25
C LEU A 41 5.64 -3.52 -1.93
N GLU A 42 6.63 -3.97 -2.68
CA GLU A 42 8.05 -3.66 -2.46
C GLU A 42 8.61 -2.78 -3.59
N PRO A 43 9.09 -1.56 -3.28
CA PRO A 43 9.55 -0.60 -4.28
C PRO A 43 11.02 -0.75 -4.69
N ASP A 44 11.73 -1.76 -4.18
CA ASP A 44 13.17 -1.98 -4.34
C ASP A 44 14.03 -0.74 -4.02
N ASN A 45 13.61 0.03 -3.02
CA ASN A 45 14.34 1.21 -2.55
C ASN A 45 14.71 1.03 -1.07
N PRO A 46 16.00 0.99 -0.70
CA PRO A 46 16.44 0.69 0.66
C PRO A 46 16.05 1.77 1.68
N ARG A 47 15.54 2.92 1.24
CA ARG A 47 15.09 4.02 2.10
C ARG A 47 13.57 4.12 2.20
N VAL A 48 12.83 3.21 1.56
CA VAL A 48 11.37 3.16 1.60
C VAL A 48 10.95 1.78 2.10
N GLU A 49 10.20 1.74 3.20
CA GLU A 49 9.66 0.48 3.73
C GLU A 49 8.60 -0.11 2.77
N PRO A 50 8.48 -1.44 2.68
CA PRO A 50 7.40 -2.08 1.93
C PRO A 50 6.03 -1.64 2.44
N LEU A 51 5.07 -1.48 1.53
CA LEU A 51 3.68 -1.20 1.90
C LEU A 51 2.94 -2.52 2.13
N ILE A 52 2.54 -2.78 3.38
CA ILE A 52 1.80 -3.99 3.76
C ILE A 52 0.34 -3.66 4.00
N ILE A 53 -0.53 -4.06 3.08
CA ILE A 53 -1.97 -3.81 3.15
C ILE A 53 -2.64 -5.07 3.66
N GLU A 54 -3.06 -5.06 4.93
CA GLU A 54 -3.92 -6.10 5.47
C GLU A 54 -5.34 -5.95 4.91
N LYS A 55 -6.01 -7.08 4.70
CA LYS A 55 -7.43 -7.13 4.32
C LYS A 55 -8.29 -6.42 5.35
N LYS A 56 -7.92 -6.48 6.63
CA LYS A 56 -8.53 -5.69 7.69
C LYS A 56 -7.53 -5.47 8.82
N GLY A 57 -7.24 -4.21 9.14
CA GLY A 57 -6.31 -3.91 10.23
C GLY A 57 -5.71 -2.52 10.16
N PHE A 58 -4.65 -2.33 10.93
CA PHE A 58 -3.83 -1.12 10.94
C PHE A 58 -2.47 -1.44 10.32
N GLY A 59 -1.88 -0.44 9.67
CA GLY A 59 -0.55 -0.53 9.11
C GLY A 59 0.14 0.83 9.07
N PHE A 60 1.41 0.80 8.73
CA PHE A 60 2.20 1.99 8.47
C PHE A 60 3.31 1.65 7.47
N ALA A 61 3.82 2.66 6.78
CA ALA A 61 5.02 2.53 5.97
C ALA A 61 5.83 3.83 6.02
N LYS A 62 7.11 3.72 6.37
CA LYS A 62 8.04 4.86 6.30
C LYS A 62 8.52 5.05 4.87
N THR A 63 8.19 6.20 4.31
CA THR A 63 8.56 6.58 2.94
C THR A 63 9.64 7.63 2.91
N ASN A 64 9.87 8.33 4.02
CA ASN A 64 10.86 9.41 4.13
C ASN A 64 10.66 10.52 3.07
N LEU A 65 9.41 10.73 2.59
CA LEU A 65 9.07 11.63 1.47
C LEU A 65 9.85 11.36 0.18
N ILE A 66 10.31 10.12 -0.03
CA ILE A 66 11.06 9.76 -1.24
C ILE A 66 10.07 9.54 -2.38
N GLU A 67 10.10 10.44 -3.35
CA GLU A 67 9.30 10.34 -4.56
C GLU A 67 9.97 9.44 -5.62
N PRO A 68 9.17 8.74 -6.46
CA PRO A 68 7.70 8.77 -6.52
C PRO A 68 7.00 7.83 -5.53
N HIS A 69 7.77 7.10 -4.70
CA HIS A 69 7.23 6.01 -3.87
C HIS A 69 6.20 6.50 -2.85
N HIS A 70 6.47 7.65 -2.22
CA HIS A 70 5.55 8.28 -1.29
C HIS A 70 4.18 8.57 -1.93
N SER A 71 4.17 9.32 -3.05
CA SER A 71 2.93 9.62 -3.78
C SER A 71 2.22 8.36 -4.29
N ILE A 72 2.97 7.37 -4.75
CA ILE A 72 2.41 6.09 -5.19
C ILE A 72 1.72 5.36 -4.03
N TYR A 73 2.31 5.33 -2.85
CA TYR A 73 1.70 4.68 -1.68
C TYR A 73 0.38 5.36 -1.30
N LEU A 74 0.33 6.70 -1.33
CA LEU A 74 -0.91 7.43 -1.11
C LEU A 74 -1.98 7.05 -2.14
N LEU A 75 -1.64 6.98 -3.43
CA LEU A 75 -2.58 6.58 -4.48
C LEU A 75 -3.08 5.13 -4.30
N VAL A 76 -2.17 4.20 -4.00
CA VAL A 76 -2.51 2.81 -3.73
C VAL A 76 -3.44 2.71 -2.51
N LEU A 77 -3.12 3.39 -1.41
CA LEU A 77 -3.95 3.36 -0.22
C LEU A 77 -5.31 4.03 -0.46
N HIS A 78 -5.38 5.17 -1.14
CA HIS A 78 -6.66 5.78 -1.51
C HIS A 78 -7.50 4.88 -2.43
N SER A 79 -6.88 4.10 -3.31
CA SER A 79 -7.61 3.15 -4.15
C SER A 79 -8.36 2.08 -3.34
N VAL A 80 -7.91 1.77 -2.12
CA VAL A 80 -8.60 0.84 -1.20
C VAL A 80 -10.04 1.29 -0.93
N ALA A 81 -10.32 2.60 -0.92
CA ALA A 81 -11.68 3.13 -0.73
C ALA A 81 -12.69 2.65 -1.79
N PHE A 82 -12.22 2.26 -2.98
CA PHE A 82 -13.08 1.65 -4.00
C PHE A 82 -13.44 0.20 -3.68
N PHE A 83 -12.55 -0.54 -3.02
CA PHE A 83 -12.70 -1.97 -2.71
C PHE A 83 -13.21 -2.23 -1.28
N GLY A 84 -13.42 -1.17 -0.49
CA GLY A 84 -13.69 -1.25 0.94
C GLY A 84 -13.64 0.11 1.60
N SER A 85 -12.86 0.24 2.66
CA SER A 85 -12.60 1.52 3.32
C SER A 85 -11.16 1.65 3.77
N VAL A 86 -10.67 2.89 3.78
CA VAL A 86 -9.37 3.26 4.31
C VAL A 86 -9.48 4.55 5.12
N GLU A 87 -8.81 4.59 6.26
CA GLU A 87 -8.51 5.81 7.02
C GLU A 87 -7.00 6.06 6.86
N LEU A 88 -6.58 7.30 6.56
CA LEU A 88 -5.18 7.67 6.25
C LEU A 88 -4.78 8.91 7.05
N TRP A 89 -3.55 8.91 7.57
CA TRP A 89 -2.93 10.07 8.20
C TRP A 89 -1.39 9.99 8.12
N GLU A 90 -0.74 11.13 8.28
CA GLU A 90 0.70 11.33 8.14
C GLU A 90 1.26 12.01 9.40
N ASP A 91 2.56 11.83 9.68
CA ASP A 91 3.24 12.44 10.83
C ASP A 91 3.79 13.86 10.57
#